data_AF-A0A538J1J2-F1
#
_entry.id   AF-A0A538J1J2-F1
#
_cell.length_a   1.000
_cell.length_b   1.000
_cell.length_c   1.000
_cell.angle_alpha   90.00
_cell.angle_beta   90.00
_cell.angle_gamma   90.00
#
_symmetry.space_group_name_H-M   'P 1'
#
loop_
_entity.id
_entity.type
_entity.pdbx_description
1 polymer ?
#
loop_
_entity_poly.entity_id
_entity_poly.type
_entity_poly.pdbx_seq_one_letter_code
_entity_poly.pdbx_strand_id
1 'polypeptide(L)'
;MGKRSRKRGGPATSEQASSSGSSRAERDAARARRAQAAERRRSAGAGGRSAAPARRRGRPTIDERPPAPWGKFPLVELVVLVALILLPLSLELSIREHFAGYRSHTALLAGAAAFASMAVLFILGGKSDVTRALMIPIGGLVFIAAFWLLREAFKRRSGGLGFR
;
A
#
# COMPACT_ATOMS: atom_id res chain seq x y z
N MET A 1 68.59 -19.71 17.53
CA MET A 1 68.79 -21.17 17.42
C MET A 1 67.42 -21.83 17.28
N GLY A 2 67.09 -22.39 16.11
CA GLY A 2 65.71 -22.75 15.76
C GLY A 2 65.24 -24.10 16.31
N LYS A 3 63.92 -24.29 16.32
CA LYS A 3 63.30 -25.61 16.12
C LYS A 3 62.02 -25.48 15.28
N ARG A 4 61.96 -26.38 14.31
CA ARG A 4 60.93 -26.63 13.31
C ARG A 4 59.58 -26.93 13.95
N SER A 5 58.50 -26.58 13.27
CA SER A 5 57.36 -27.51 13.17
C SER A 5 56.50 -27.18 11.95
N ARG A 6 56.57 -28.05 10.94
CA ARG A 6 55.62 -28.12 9.84
C ARG A 6 54.30 -28.65 10.39
N LYS A 7 53.20 -27.93 10.18
CA LYS A 7 51.86 -28.54 10.16
C LYS A 7 51.14 -28.11 8.89
N ARG A 8 51.07 -29.06 7.94
CA ARG A 8 50.15 -29.05 6.80
C ARG A 8 48.73 -29.10 7.35
N GLY A 9 47.85 -28.27 6.82
CA GLY A 9 46.41 -28.32 7.07
C GLY A 9 45.65 -27.50 6.04
N GLY A 10 45.18 -28.18 4.98
CA GLY A 10 44.01 -27.80 4.18
C GLY A 10 44.18 -26.70 3.13
N PRO A 11 43.64 -26.87 1.90
CA PRO A 11 43.46 -25.76 0.98
C PRO A 11 42.38 -24.84 1.56
N ALA A 12 42.81 -23.69 2.09
CA ALA A 12 41.92 -22.55 2.29
C ALA A 12 41.43 -22.14 0.90
N THR A 13 40.15 -22.42 0.66
CA THR A 13 39.31 -21.82 -0.35
C THR A 13 39.67 -20.36 -0.52
N SER A 14 40.37 -20.05 -1.61
CA SER A 14 40.56 -18.70 -2.09
C SER A 14 39.19 -18.14 -2.46
N GLU A 15 38.62 -17.37 -1.54
CA GLU A 15 37.88 -16.16 -1.88
C GLU A 15 38.72 -15.35 -2.88
N GLN A 16 38.40 -15.48 -4.16
CA GLN A 16 38.62 -14.42 -5.14
C GLN A 16 37.35 -14.24 -5.94
N ALA A 17 36.49 -13.40 -5.36
CA ALA A 17 35.67 -12.40 -6.03
C ALA A 17 35.77 -12.39 -7.56
N SER A 18 34.72 -12.89 -8.22
CA SER A 18 34.33 -12.41 -9.55
C SER A 18 32.80 -12.31 -9.62
N SER A 19 32.25 -11.43 -8.80
CA SER A 19 30.96 -10.79 -9.08
C SER A 19 31.15 -9.83 -10.26
N SER A 20 31.38 -10.36 -11.45
CA SER A 20 31.35 -9.60 -12.69
C SER A 20 29.91 -9.17 -12.98
N GLY A 21 29.52 -8.03 -12.41
CA GLY A 21 28.29 -7.34 -12.78
C GLY A 21 28.32 -7.08 -14.28
N SER A 22 27.42 -7.73 -15.03
CA SER A 22 27.36 -7.56 -16.48
C SER A 22 27.32 -6.08 -16.82
N SER A 23 28.22 -5.65 -17.71
CA SER A 23 28.32 -4.23 -18.05
C SER A 23 27.01 -3.76 -18.68
N ARG A 24 26.71 -2.46 -18.61
CA ARG A 24 25.51 -1.89 -19.27
C ARG A 24 25.46 -2.26 -20.76
N ALA A 25 26.62 -2.26 -21.42
CA ALA A 25 26.79 -2.66 -22.80
C ALA A 25 26.42 -4.14 -23.04
N GLU A 26 26.75 -5.03 -22.11
CA GLU A 26 26.42 -6.46 -22.20
C GLU A 26 24.90 -6.70 -22.04
N ARG A 27 24.25 -5.94 -21.14
CA ARG A 27 22.79 -5.98 -20.99
C ARG A 27 22.07 -5.44 -22.22
N ASP A 28 22.60 -4.39 -22.84
CA ASP A 28 22.02 -3.80 -24.06
C ASP A 28 22.21 -4.74 -25.26
N ALA A 29 23.37 -5.39 -25.38
CA ALA A 29 23.61 -6.43 -26.38
C ALA A 29 22.68 -7.64 -26.20
N ALA A 30 22.43 -8.07 -24.95
CA ALA A 30 21.48 -9.14 -24.66
C ALA A 30 20.04 -8.73 -25.02
N ARG A 31 19.65 -7.48 -24.78
CA ARG A 31 18.34 -6.94 -25.15
C ARG A 31 18.16 -6.88 -26.68
N ALA A 32 19.19 -6.45 -27.40
CA ALA A 32 19.18 -6.43 -28.87
C ALA A 32 19.06 -7.84 -29.47
N ARG A 33 19.78 -8.82 -28.93
CA ARG A 33 19.68 -10.23 -29.36
C ARG A 33 18.28 -10.80 -29.14
N ARG A 34 17.64 -10.49 -28.01
CA ARG A 34 16.25 -10.90 -27.73
C ARG A 34 15.25 -10.25 -28.67
N ALA A 35 15.42 -8.97 -28.99
CA ALA A 35 14.58 -8.26 -29.94
C ALA A 35 14.69 -8.86 -31.35
N GLN A 36 15.92 -9.14 -31.81
CA GLN A 36 16.14 -9.78 -33.12
C GLN A 36 15.59 -11.21 -33.17
N ALA A 37 15.70 -11.97 -32.08
CA ALA A 37 15.12 -13.31 -32.00
C ALA A 37 13.58 -13.28 -32.01
N ALA A 38 12.96 -12.28 -31.37
CA ALA A 38 11.52 -12.07 -31.40
C ALA A 38 11.05 -11.68 -32.81
N GLU A 39 11.80 -10.82 -33.49
CA GLU A 39 11.48 -10.40 -34.86
C GLU A 39 11.63 -11.57 -35.84
N ARG A 40 12.71 -12.35 -35.76
CA ARG A 40 12.89 -13.59 -36.53
C ARG A 40 11.74 -14.57 -36.31
N ARG A 41 11.23 -14.71 -35.09
CA ARG A 41 10.05 -15.56 -34.79
C ARG A 41 8.75 -15.00 -35.35
N ARG A 42 8.60 -13.67 -35.42
CA ARG A 42 7.46 -13.01 -36.07
C ARG A 42 7.52 -13.18 -37.59
N SER A 43 8.67 -12.93 -38.21
CA SER A 43 8.87 -13.12 -39.65
C SER A 43 8.72 -14.58 -40.07
N ALA A 44 9.28 -15.52 -39.28
CA ALA A 44 9.07 -16.96 -39.51
C ALA A 44 7.62 -17.40 -39.23
N GLY A 45 6.92 -16.71 -38.33
CA GLY A 45 5.51 -16.96 -38.01
C GLY A 45 4.51 -16.33 -38.99
N ALA A 46 4.96 -15.39 -39.83
CA ALA A 46 4.12 -14.69 -40.80
C ALA A 46 3.89 -15.50 -42.09
N GLY A 47 4.71 -16.51 -42.36
CA GLY A 47 4.64 -17.34 -43.58
C GLY A 47 3.80 -18.62 -43.47
N GLY A 48 3.18 -18.92 -42.32
CA GLY A 48 2.52 -20.22 -42.17
C GLY A 48 1.73 -20.38 -40.88
N ARG A 49 0.59 -19.69 -40.79
CA ARG A 49 -0.48 -20.07 -39.86
C ARG A 49 -1.81 -19.92 -40.57
N SER A 50 -2.28 -21.03 -41.15
CA SER A 50 -3.72 -21.24 -41.26
C SER A 50 -4.32 -20.87 -39.91
N ALA A 51 -5.29 -19.96 -39.96
CA ALA A 51 -6.09 -19.54 -38.83
C ALA A 51 -6.79 -20.77 -38.23
N ALA A 52 -6.12 -21.47 -37.32
CA ALA A 52 -6.81 -22.36 -36.40
C ALA A 52 -7.75 -21.46 -35.61
N PRO A 53 -9.08 -21.73 -35.60
CA PRO A 53 -9.98 -20.96 -34.78
C PRO A 53 -9.57 -21.26 -33.34
N ALA A 54 -8.84 -20.32 -32.74
CA ALA A 54 -8.68 -20.26 -31.31
C ALA A 54 -10.11 -20.22 -30.78
N ARG A 55 -10.59 -21.37 -30.31
CA ARG A 55 -11.83 -21.48 -29.54
C ARG A 55 -11.63 -20.60 -28.33
N ARG A 56 -11.92 -19.31 -28.49
CA ARG A 56 -12.20 -18.38 -27.41
C ARG A 56 -13.41 -19.00 -26.74
N ARG A 57 -13.17 -19.86 -25.74
CA ARG A 57 -14.22 -20.23 -24.79
C ARG A 57 -14.72 -18.88 -24.28
N GLY A 58 -15.94 -18.54 -24.67
CA GLY A 58 -16.57 -17.29 -24.30
C GLY A 58 -16.42 -17.14 -22.80
N ARG A 59 -15.80 -16.05 -22.38
CA ARG A 59 -15.95 -15.61 -21.00
C ARG A 59 -17.46 -15.37 -20.86
N PRO A 60 -18.18 -16.06 -19.97
CA PRO A 60 -19.62 -15.90 -19.86
C PRO A 60 -19.90 -14.41 -19.65
N THR A 61 -20.72 -13.86 -20.55
CA THR A 61 -21.09 -12.44 -20.51
C THR A 61 -21.89 -12.20 -19.23
N ILE A 62 -21.90 -10.95 -18.74
CA ILE A 62 -22.65 -10.61 -17.51
C ILE A 62 -24.14 -11.01 -17.64
N ASP A 63 -24.65 -11.06 -18.86
CA ASP A 63 -26.02 -11.45 -19.22
C ASP A 63 -26.30 -12.96 -19.08
N GLU A 64 -25.29 -13.83 -19.04
CA GLU A 64 -25.46 -15.29 -18.86
C GLU A 64 -25.60 -15.72 -17.40
N ARG A 65 -25.42 -14.80 -16.44
CA ARG A 65 -25.56 -15.11 -15.01
C ARG A 65 -27.03 -15.04 -14.61
N PRO A 66 -27.55 -16.03 -13.88
CA PRO A 66 -28.90 -15.95 -13.34
C PRO A 66 -29.02 -14.68 -12.48
N PRO A 67 -30.13 -13.92 -12.60
CA PRO A 67 -30.32 -12.71 -11.83
C PRO A 67 -30.27 -13.06 -10.34
N ALA A 68 -29.57 -12.23 -9.57
CA ALA A 68 -29.50 -12.42 -8.13
C ALA A 68 -30.93 -12.43 -7.54
N PRO A 69 -31.25 -13.31 -6.58
CA PRO A 69 -32.61 -13.47 -6.09
C PRO A 69 -33.16 -12.23 -5.36
N TRP A 70 -32.28 -11.27 -5.04
CA TRP A 70 -32.63 -9.97 -4.44
C TRP A 70 -32.76 -8.82 -5.47
N GLY A 71 -32.52 -9.05 -6.76
CA GLY A 71 -32.70 -8.05 -7.81
C GLY A 71 -31.87 -6.76 -7.63
N LYS A 72 -32.42 -5.62 -8.08
CA LYS A 72 -31.79 -4.27 -8.02
C LYS A 72 -32.05 -3.58 -6.67
N PHE A 73 -31.94 -4.30 -5.57
CA PHE A 73 -32.20 -3.73 -4.25
C PHE A 73 -31.11 -2.70 -3.90
N PRO A 74 -31.45 -1.53 -3.32
CA PRO A 74 -30.52 -0.44 -3.04
C PRO A 74 -29.64 -0.73 -1.81
N LEU A 75 -28.93 -1.86 -1.85
CA LEU A 75 -28.04 -2.30 -0.77
C LEU A 75 -26.92 -1.29 -0.54
N VAL A 76 -26.42 -0.66 -1.61
CA VAL A 76 -25.33 0.33 -1.52
C VAL A 76 -25.80 1.57 -0.78
N GLU A 77 -26.97 2.09 -1.13
CA GLU A 77 -27.57 3.27 -0.53
C GLU A 77 -27.87 3.04 0.95
N LEU A 78 -28.40 1.86 1.31
CA LEU A 78 -28.63 1.49 2.71
C LEU A 78 -27.34 1.34 3.50
N VAL A 79 -26.32 0.70 2.92
CA VAL A 79 -25.01 0.58 3.57
C VAL A 79 -24.37 1.96 3.78
N VAL A 80 -24.49 2.86 2.81
CA VAL A 80 -24.02 4.25 2.93
C VAL A 80 -24.78 4.98 4.04
N LEU A 81 -26.12 4.86 4.09
CA LEU A 81 -26.94 5.48 5.14
C LEU A 81 -26.54 4.98 6.54
N VAL A 82 -26.39 3.66 6.70
CA VAL A 82 -25.98 3.04 7.96
C VAL A 82 -24.58 3.51 8.37
N ALA A 83 -23.63 3.57 7.43
CA ALA A 83 -22.30 4.09 7.70
C ALA A 83 -22.33 5.57 8.16
N LEU A 84 -23.19 6.40 7.56
CA LEU A 84 -23.33 7.81 7.87
C LEU A 84 -23.90 8.05 9.28
N ILE A 85 -24.73 7.13 9.78
CA ILE A 85 -25.26 7.13 11.16
C ILE A 85 -24.25 6.56 12.16
N LEU A 86 -23.61 5.43 11.84
CA LEU A 86 -22.69 4.73 12.75
C LEU A 86 -21.38 5.49 12.96
N LEU A 87 -20.89 6.24 11.97
CA LEU A 87 -19.64 6.98 12.06
C LEU A 87 -19.64 8.03 13.19
N PRO A 88 -20.61 8.96 13.29
CA PRO A 88 -20.67 9.92 14.40
C PRO A 88 -20.96 9.26 15.75
N LEU A 89 -21.80 8.21 15.79
CA LEU A 89 -22.07 7.46 17.03
C LEU A 89 -20.81 6.79 17.58
N SER A 90 -20.01 6.21 16.69
CA SER A 90 -18.74 5.57 17.04
C SER A 90 -17.70 6.61 17.49
N LEU A 91 -17.70 7.80 16.88
CA LEU A 91 -16.83 8.89 17.29
C LEU A 91 -17.20 9.41 18.69
N GLU A 92 -18.49 9.61 18.96
CA GLU A 92 -18.99 10.05 20.27
C GLU A 92 -18.68 9.04 21.39
N LEU A 93 -18.89 7.75 21.13
CA LEU A 93 -18.53 6.70 22.09
C LEU A 93 -17.02 6.69 22.35
N SER A 94 -16.22 6.77 21.28
CA SER A 94 -14.77 6.80 21.39
C SER A 94 -14.26 8.01 22.17
N ILE A 95 -14.88 9.19 21.98
CA ILE A 95 -14.63 10.41 22.75
C ILE A 95 -14.94 10.16 24.23
N ARG A 96 -16.14 9.63 24.54
CA ARG A 96 -16.58 9.36 25.92
C ARG A 96 -15.66 8.37 26.62
N GLU A 97 -15.28 7.29 25.95
CA GLU A 97 -14.38 6.27 26.49
C GLU A 97 -12.95 6.79 26.68
N HIS A 98 -12.44 7.59 25.74
CA HIS A 98 -11.12 8.22 25.84
C HIS A 98 -11.05 9.17 27.03
N PHE A 99 -12.10 9.98 27.21
CA PHE A 99 -12.19 10.87 28.36
C PHE A 99 -12.42 10.11 29.67
N ALA A 100 -13.18 9.03 29.66
CA ALA A 100 -13.38 8.19 30.84
C ALA A 100 -12.12 7.41 31.27
N GLY A 101 -11.06 7.37 30.44
CA GLY A 101 -9.76 6.82 30.81
C GLY A 101 -9.63 5.31 30.69
N TYR A 102 -10.66 4.61 30.19
CA TYR A 102 -10.70 3.15 30.11
C TYR A 102 -9.86 2.55 28.97
N ARG A 103 -9.67 3.28 27.85
CA ARG A 103 -8.93 2.80 26.66
C ARG A 103 -8.39 3.94 25.81
N SER A 104 -7.15 3.82 25.31
CA SER A 104 -6.52 4.87 24.50
C SER A 104 -7.06 4.87 23.06
N HIS A 105 -7.92 5.84 22.71
CA HIS A 105 -8.43 6.05 21.35
C HIS A 105 -7.76 7.22 20.62
N THR A 106 -6.64 7.70 21.15
CA THR A 106 -5.93 8.90 20.67
C THR A 106 -5.66 8.89 19.16
N ALA A 107 -5.26 7.76 18.59
CA ALA A 107 -4.95 7.66 17.16
C ALA A 107 -6.19 7.83 16.28
N LEU A 108 -7.32 7.25 16.70
CA LEU A 108 -8.59 7.36 15.97
C LEU A 108 -9.14 8.78 16.03
N LEU A 109 -9.12 9.41 17.21
CA LEU A 109 -9.58 10.79 17.39
C LEU A 109 -8.69 11.79 16.63
N ALA A 110 -7.37 11.63 16.68
CA ALA A 110 -6.46 12.46 15.91
C ALA A 110 -6.63 12.27 14.39
N GLY A 111 -6.87 11.03 13.94
CA GLY A 111 -7.18 10.71 12.55
C GLY A 111 -8.48 11.37 12.08
N ALA A 112 -9.54 11.32 12.89
CA ALA A 112 -10.80 11.98 12.60
C ALA A 112 -10.65 13.51 12.49
N ALA A 113 -9.91 14.13 13.42
CA ALA A 113 -9.63 15.56 13.36
C ALA A 113 -8.82 15.97 12.12
N ALA A 114 -7.79 15.20 11.78
CA ALA A 114 -6.99 15.42 10.57
C ALA A 114 -7.85 15.29 9.31
N PHE A 115 -8.68 14.26 9.21
CA PHE A 115 -9.58 14.06 8.08
C PHE A 115 -10.60 15.20 7.94
N ALA A 116 -11.20 15.62 9.05
CA ALA A 116 -12.12 16.76 9.06
C ALA A 116 -11.43 18.05 8.58
N SER A 117 -10.23 18.35 9.06
CA SER A 117 -9.45 19.52 8.60
C SER A 117 -9.13 19.47 7.11
N MET A 118 -8.77 18.28 6.60
CA MET A 118 -8.45 18.05 5.21
C MET A 118 -9.70 18.19 4.32
N ALA A 119 -10.86 17.70 4.78
CA ALA A 119 -12.14 17.91 4.11
C ALA A 119 -12.53 19.40 4.04
N VAL A 120 -12.34 20.15 5.13
CA VAL A 120 -12.57 21.61 5.15
C VAL A 120 -11.66 22.32 4.15
N LEU A 121 -10.35 22.03 4.14
CA LEU A 121 -9.42 22.60 3.18
C LEU A 121 -9.79 22.28 1.72
N PHE A 122 -10.26 21.06 1.46
CA PHE A 122 -10.71 20.66 0.14
C PHE A 122 -11.95 21.44 -0.32
N ILE A 123 -12.93 21.60 0.57
CA ILE A 123 -14.19 22.31 0.27
C ILE A 123 -13.92 23.81 0.05
N LEU A 124 -13.10 24.43 0.89
CA LEU A 124 -12.83 25.88 0.83
C LEU A 124 -11.76 26.26 -0.21
N GLY A 125 -10.74 25.43 -0.39
CA GLY A 125 -9.59 25.75 -1.25
C GLY A 125 -9.80 25.45 -2.74
N GLY A 126 -10.87 24.74 -3.11
CA GLY A 126 -11.19 24.43 -4.51
C GLY A 126 -10.17 23.51 -5.20
N LYS A 127 -10.16 23.51 -6.54
CA LYS A 127 -9.34 22.61 -7.38
C LYS A 127 -7.91 23.09 -7.63
N SER A 128 -7.39 24.01 -6.82
CA SER A 128 -6.03 24.52 -7.04
C SER A 128 -4.97 23.46 -6.70
N ASP A 129 -3.90 23.38 -7.50
CA ASP A 129 -2.78 22.47 -7.22
C ASP A 129 -2.09 22.81 -5.89
N VAL A 130 -2.11 24.10 -5.51
CA VAL A 130 -1.61 24.57 -4.21
C VAL A 130 -2.42 23.97 -3.07
N THR A 131 -3.75 23.96 -3.14
CA THR A 131 -4.60 23.32 -2.13
C THR A 131 -4.28 21.83 -2.00
N ARG A 132 -4.14 21.11 -3.11
CA ARG A 132 -3.77 19.68 -3.10
C ARG A 132 -2.41 19.44 -2.47
N ALA A 133 -1.42 20.26 -2.81
CA ALA A 133 -0.09 20.17 -2.24
C ALA A 133 -0.08 20.48 -0.73
N LEU A 134 -0.92 21.40 -0.27
CA LEU A 134 -1.02 21.80 1.14
C LEU A 134 -1.88 20.86 2.01
N MET A 135 -2.81 20.11 1.42
CA MET A 135 -3.71 19.20 2.17
C MET A 135 -2.94 18.14 2.97
N ILE A 136 -1.95 17.49 2.37
CA ILE A 136 -1.16 16.43 3.03
C ILE A 136 -0.33 16.99 4.21
N PRO A 137 0.49 18.04 4.04
CA PRO A 137 1.30 18.55 5.14
C PRO A 137 0.43 19.17 6.26
N ILE A 138 -0.65 19.87 5.92
CA ILE A 138 -1.55 20.44 6.95
C ILE A 138 -2.29 19.32 7.68
N GLY A 139 -2.82 18.33 6.97
CA GLY A 139 -3.47 17.17 7.58
C GLY A 139 -2.51 16.40 8.52
N GLY A 140 -1.26 16.22 8.10
CA GLY A 140 -0.21 15.61 8.93
C GLY A 140 0.11 16.44 10.18
N LEU A 141 0.22 17.77 10.05
CA LEU A 141 0.43 18.68 11.18
C LEU A 141 -0.72 18.62 12.19
N VAL A 142 -1.97 18.67 11.71
CA VAL A 142 -3.17 18.58 12.57
C VAL A 142 -3.21 17.22 13.27
N PHE A 143 -2.90 16.13 12.56
CA PHE A 143 -2.82 14.80 13.15
C PHE A 143 -1.81 14.74 14.30
N ILE A 144 -0.58 15.21 14.07
CA ILE A 144 0.49 15.17 15.08
C ILE A 144 0.12 16.01 16.29
N ALA A 145 -0.37 17.24 16.07
CA ALA A 145 -0.78 18.13 17.15
C ALA A 145 -1.93 17.55 17.97
N ALA A 146 -3.00 17.09 17.32
CA ALA A 146 -4.14 16.47 17.97
C ALA A 146 -3.73 15.21 18.73
N PHE A 147 -2.93 14.34 18.13
CA PHE A 147 -2.42 13.13 18.76
C PHE A 147 -1.63 13.44 20.03
N TRP A 148 -0.74 14.43 19.97
CA TRP A 148 0.07 14.82 21.12
C TRP A 148 -0.78 15.38 22.26
N LEU A 149 -1.71 16.30 21.95
CA LEU A 149 -2.61 16.91 22.93
C LEU A 149 -3.55 15.87 23.58
N LEU A 150 -4.19 15.02 22.78
CA LEU A 150 -5.10 13.98 23.26
C LEU A 150 -4.36 12.93 24.10
N ARG A 151 -3.11 12.62 23.76
CA ARG A 151 -2.26 11.70 24.52
C ARG A 151 -1.85 12.29 25.85
N GLU A 152 -1.49 13.56 25.87
CA GLU A 152 -1.13 14.27 27.09
C GLU A 152 -2.32 14.43 28.03
N ALA A 153 -3.50 14.76 27.49
CA ALA A 153 -4.76 14.81 28.25
C ALA A 153 -5.11 13.46 28.87
N PHE A 154 -4.90 12.35 28.14
CA PHE A 154 -5.11 11.01 28.67
C PHE A 154 -4.17 10.71 29.83
N LYS A 155 -2.86 10.97 29.68
CA LYS A 155 -1.86 10.74 30.74
C LYS A 155 -2.19 11.49 32.04
N ARG A 156 -2.67 12.73 31.92
CA ARG A 156 -3.09 13.56 33.06
C ARG A 156 -4.32 13.00 33.77
N ARG A 157 -5.27 12.44 33.01
CA ARG A 157 -6.50 11.84 33.56
C ARG A 157 -6.31 10.41 34.10
N SER A 158 -5.43 9.61 33.51
CA SER A 158 -5.22 8.20 33.89
C SER A 158 -4.24 8.01 35.05
N GLY A 159 -3.80 9.10 35.70
CA GLY A 159 -2.94 9.05 36.88
C GLY A 159 -1.55 8.45 36.63
N GLY A 160 -1.07 8.44 35.39
CA GLY A 160 0.25 7.91 35.04
C GLY A 160 0.35 6.38 34.93
N LEU A 161 -0.77 5.64 34.84
CA LEU A 161 -0.78 4.19 34.64
C LEU A 161 -0.46 3.84 33.17
N GLY A 162 0.79 4.09 32.76
CA GLY A 162 1.41 3.29 31.72
C GLY A 162 1.59 1.88 32.26
N PHE A 163 0.96 0.91 31.61
CA PHE A 163 1.04 -0.53 31.87
C PHE A 163 2.35 -0.95 32.58
N ARG A 164 2.22 -1.49 33.78
CA ARG A 164 3.25 -2.34 34.39
C ARG A 164 3.13 -3.75 33.84
#